data_AF-A0A8S3Q3B4-F1
#
_entry.id   AF-A0A8S3Q3B4-F1
#
_cell.length_a   1.000
_cell.length_b   1.000
_cell.length_c   1.000
_cell.angle_alpha   90.00
_cell.angle_beta   90.00
_cell.angle_gamma   90.00
#
_symmetry.space_group_name_H-M   'P 1'
#
loop_
_entity.id
_entity.type
_entity.pdbx_description
1 polymer ?
#
loop_
_entity_poly.entity_id
_entity_poly.type
_entity_poly.pdbx_seq_one_letter_code
_entity_poly.pdbx_strand_id
1 'polypeptide(L)'
;MFKKIKGTGIGLSQHDKVFSAFAASLTASKTLGHGEIVKFDKVWTNVNNDYDPITGVYTSPEPGVYQFSCSVMTQKDKQLRVYLWKNKKRTVAIYAGYPGYNTGTLNMILDLAKGDKVLSGCGVYDGTEVHEASAILVHLSRNKADVSMFAPDIEQMHAIDHTKGEPMPTNRSNFAVDGANMKVNSDVERIIQEFHKGNKPIGLCCIAPVLAAKLIHGCEVTVGSDQEEGGKWPYAGTAAAITTMGASHQKKDVTDVHVDEKNRIITTPAYMCETALHEIFDGIGKMVTGVLKLTK
;
A
#
# COMPACT_ATOMS: atom_id res chain seq x y z
N MET A 1 -4.42 -51.68 -30.14
CA MET A 1 -5.34 -51.98 -29.01
C MET A 1 -4.64 -51.60 -27.71
N PHE A 2 -5.33 -50.97 -26.76
CA PHE A 2 -4.69 -50.38 -25.57
C PHE A 2 -3.93 -51.39 -24.71
N LYS A 3 -2.77 -50.99 -24.16
CA LYS A 3 -2.02 -51.75 -23.16
C LYS A 3 -1.93 -50.91 -21.88
N LYS A 4 -2.30 -51.49 -20.73
CA LYS A 4 -2.25 -50.83 -19.42
C LYS A 4 -0.84 -50.32 -19.14
N ILE A 5 -0.72 -49.05 -18.74
CA ILE A 5 0.52 -48.54 -18.13
C ILE A 5 0.70 -49.24 -16.78
N LYS A 6 1.82 -49.96 -16.61
CA LYS A 6 2.26 -50.46 -15.30
C LYS A 6 3.10 -49.36 -14.65
N GLY A 7 2.54 -48.66 -13.66
CA GLY A 7 3.27 -47.68 -12.86
C GLY A 7 2.45 -47.24 -11.66
N THR A 8 2.88 -47.65 -10.46
CA THR A 8 2.32 -47.15 -9.19
C THR A 8 3.09 -45.89 -8.78
N GLY A 9 2.72 -44.75 -9.36
CA GLY A 9 3.30 -43.46 -9.03
C GLY A 9 2.41 -42.32 -9.48
N ILE A 10 2.25 -41.31 -8.62
CA ILE A 10 1.63 -40.04 -9.00
C ILE A 10 2.67 -39.29 -9.83
N GLY A 11 2.50 -39.28 -11.15
CA GLY A 11 3.30 -38.49 -12.06
C GLY A 11 3.01 -37.00 -11.86
N LEU A 12 3.70 -36.38 -10.89
CA LEU A 12 3.73 -34.93 -10.74
C LEU A 12 4.43 -34.34 -11.97
N SER A 13 3.65 -33.89 -12.95
CA SER A 13 4.13 -32.98 -13.98
C SER A 13 4.45 -31.64 -13.31
N GLN A 14 5.69 -31.49 -12.83
CA GLN A 14 6.28 -30.17 -12.67
C GLN A 14 6.31 -29.54 -14.06
N HIS A 15 5.30 -28.71 -14.34
CA HIS A 15 5.51 -27.60 -15.25
C HIS A 15 6.55 -26.71 -14.58
N ASP A 16 7.73 -26.62 -15.16
CA ASP A 16 8.75 -25.65 -14.79
C ASP A 16 8.16 -24.25 -15.02
N LYS A 17 7.53 -23.71 -13.96
CA LYS A 17 7.02 -22.34 -13.99
C LYS A 17 8.21 -21.43 -14.18
N VAL A 18 8.24 -20.72 -15.31
CA VAL A 18 9.29 -19.75 -15.63
C VAL A 18 9.27 -18.64 -14.60
N PHE A 19 10.07 -18.81 -13.55
CA PHE A 19 10.24 -17.83 -12.50
C PHE A 19 11.01 -16.65 -13.06
N SER A 20 10.50 -15.45 -12.81
CA SER A 20 11.03 -14.20 -13.36
C SER A 20 11.00 -13.15 -12.27
N ALA A 21 12.14 -12.53 -12.02
CA ALA A 21 12.32 -11.48 -11.03
C ALA A 21 13.56 -10.65 -11.39
N PHE A 22 13.49 -9.34 -11.19
CA PHE A 22 14.66 -8.48 -11.28
C PHE A 22 14.66 -7.43 -10.17
N ALA A 23 15.86 -6.98 -9.80
CA ALA A 23 16.07 -5.87 -8.87
C ALA A 23 17.26 -5.06 -9.38
N ALA A 24 17.05 -3.77 -9.63
CA ALA A 24 18.05 -2.88 -10.21
C ALA A 24 17.94 -1.46 -9.64
N SER A 25 19.05 -0.73 -9.64
CA SER A 25 19.18 0.62 -9.07
C SER A 25 20.15 1.47 -9.89
N LEU A 26 20.09 2.80 -9.76
CA LEU A 26 21.11 3.70 -10.29
C LEU A 26 22.33 3.76 -9.34
N THR A 27 23.55 3.72 -9.86
CA THR A 27 24.78 3.96 -9.07
C THR A 27 25.00 5.43 -8.72
N ALA A 28 24.49 6.35 -9.55
CA ALA A 28 24.65 7.79 -9.41
C ALA A 28 23.37 8.54 -9.80
N SER A 29 23.22 9.77 -9.31
CA SER A 29 22.12 10.65 -9.72
C SER A 29 22.22 10.99 -11.22
N LYS A 30 21.12 10.79 -11.97
CA LYS A 30 21.08 11.02 -13.41
C LYS A 30 20.04 12.08 -13.78
N THR A 31 20.39 13.00 -14.67
CA THR A 31 19.41 13.87 -15.35
C THR A 31 18.81 13.10 -16.52
N LEU A 32 17.48 13.12 -16.65
CA LEU A 32 16.74 12.39 -17.68
C LEU A 32 16.03 13.35 -18.64
N GLY A 33 16.07 13.04 -19.94
CA GLY A 33 15.31 13.75 -20.96
C GLY A 33 13.80 13.47 -20.92
N HIS A 34 13.00 14.32 -21.57
CA HIS A 34 11.56 14.08 -21.69
C HIS A 34 11.30 12.77 -22.45
N GLY A 35 10.67 11.79 -21.78
CA GLY A 35 10.40 10.47 -22.37
C GLY A 35 11.62 9.54 -22.44
N GLU A 36 12.74 9.89 -21.81
CA GLU A 36 13.87 8.96 -21.66
C GLU A 36 13.46 7.78 -20.75
N ILE A 37 13.92 6.58 -21.11
CA ILE A 37 13.72 5.37 -20.30
C ILE A 37 14.75 5.36 -19.16
N VAL A 38 14.30 5.09 -17.92
CA VAL A 38 15.22 4.91 -16.80
C VAL A 38 16.03 3.63 -16.99
N LYS A 39 17.32 3.77 -17.29
CA LYS A 39 18.28 2.66 -17.40
C LYS A 39 19.01 2.48 -16.07
N PHE A 40 18.57 1.52 -15.27
CA PHE A 40 19.27 1.13 -14.04
C PHE A 40 20.53 0.34 -14.41
N ASP A 41 21.69 0.85 -13.99
CA ASP A 41 23.03 0.37 -14.34
C ASP A 41 23.58 -0.67 -13.35
N LYS A 42 23.17 -0.60 -12.07
CA LYS A 42 23.44 -1.66 -11.09
C LYS A 42 22.28 -2.65 -11.04
N VAL A 43 22.54 -3.87 -11.49
CA VAL A 43 21.62 -5.01 -11.38
C VAL A 43 22.04 -5.89 -10.20
N TRP A 44 21.10 -6.19 -9.31
CA TRP A 44 21.30 -7.04 -8.12
C TRP A 44 20.72 -8.44 -8.32
N THR A 45 19.63 -8.55 -9.09
CA THR A 45 18.97 -9.80 -9.45
C THR A 45 18.36 -9.61 -10.84
N ASN A 46 18.45 -10.63 -11.69
CA ASN A 46 17.86 -10.63 -13.03
C ASN A 46 17.71 -12.07 -13.53
N VAL A 47 16.63 -12.74 -13.12
CA VAL A 47 16.34 -14.12 -13.53
C VAL A 47 16.06 -14.13 -15.04
N ASN A 48 16.58 -15.14 -15.74
CA ASN A 48 16.55 -15.32 -17.20
C ASN A 48 17.14 -14.19 -18.07
N ASN A 49 17.57 -13.07 -17.47
CA ASN A 49 17.83 -11.78 -18.11
C ASN A 49 16.56 -11.08 -18.65
N ASP A 50 15.42 -11.26 -17.99
CA ASP A 50 14.14 -10.67 -18.41
C ASP A 50 14.12 -9.11 -18.36
N TYR A 51 15.01 -8.49 -17.59
CA TYR A 51 15.31 -7.06 -17.65
C TYR A 51 16.62 -6.78 -18.40
N ASP A 52 16.58 -5.90 -19.41
CA ASP A 52 17.76 -5.43 -20.14
C ASP A 52 18.26 -4.07 -19.61
N PRO A 53 19.45 -3.99 -18.97
CA PRO A 53 20.03 -2.74 -18.49
C PRO A 53 20.49 -1.79 -19.61
N ILE A 54 20.72 -2.28 -20.83
CA ILE A 54 21.16 -1.47 -21.97
C ILE A 54 19.99 -0.63 -22.51
N THR A 55 18.76 -1.17 -22.51
CA THR A 55 17.56 -0.42 -22.92
C THR A 55 16.73 0.13 -21.76
N GLY A 56 16.80 -0.45 -20.56
CA GLY A 56 15.96 -0.12 -19.40
C GLY A 56 14.57 -0.75 -19.46
N VAL A 57 14.44 -1.90 -20.13
CA VAL A 57 13.16 -2.55 -20.45
C VAL A 57 13.10 -3.97 -19.87
N TYR A 58 12.03 -4.27 -19.15
CA TYR A 58 11.62 -5.63 -18.80
C TYR A 58 10.74 -6.23 -19.90
N THR A 59 10.93 -7.51 -20.23
CA THR A 59 10.07 -8.26 -21.16
C THR A 59 9.51 -9.50 -20.46
N SER A 60 8.19 -9.68 -20.46
CA SER A 60 7.53 -10.86 -19.86
C SER A 60 7.91 -12.14 -20.62
N PRO A 61 8.46 -13.18 -19.94
CA PRO A 61 8.84 -14.43 -20.59
C PRO A 61 7.66 -15.40 -20.78
N GLU A 62 6.62 -15.32 -19.96
CA GLU A 62 5.39 -16.13 -20.03
C GLU A 62 4.17 -15.30 -19.59
N PRO A 63 2.94 -15.68 -19.97
CA PRO A 63 1.74 -14.97 -19.52
C PRO A 63 1.51 -15.14 -18.02
N GLY A 64 1.12 -14.08 -17.32
CA GLY A 64 0.84 -14.15 -15.89
C GLY A 64 0.73 -12.79 -15.19
N VAL A 65 0.55 -12.85 -13.87
CA VAL A 65 0.44 -11.68 -13.00
C VAL A 65 1.80 -11.33 -12.40
N TYR A 66 2.28 -10.11 -12.68
CA TYR A 66 3.59 -9.61 -12.29
C TYR A 66 3.46 -8.38 -11.37
N GLN A 67 4.26 -8.34 -10.31
CA GLN A 67 4.38 -7.16 -9.44
C GLN A 67 5.66 -6.39 -9.78
N PHE A 68 5.52 -5.11 -10.10
CA PHE A 68 6.62 -4.17 -10.28
C PHE A 68 6.69 -3.21 -9.10
N SER A 69 7.89 -2.99 -8.57
CA SER A 69 8.18 -1.97 -7.57
C SER A 69 9.30 -1.08 -8.08
N CYS A 70 9.22 0.22 -7.86
CA CYS A 70 10.27 1.17 -8.24
C CYS A 70 10.25 2.39 -7.33
N SER A 71 11.41 2.75 -6.76
CA SER A 71 11.59 3.94 -5.92
C SER A 71 12.66 4.84 -6.51
N VAL A 72 12.45 6.15 -6.49
CA VAL A 72 13.39 7.16 -7.01
C VAL A 72 13.41 8.41 -6.14
N MET A 73 14.55 9.09 -6.12
CA MET A 73 14.77 10.31 -5.35
C MET A 73 15.21 11.47 -6.25
N THR A 74 14.69 12.67 -6.00
CA THR A 74 15.19 13.91 -6.62
C THR A 74 16.55 14.31 -6.04
N GLN A 75 17.40 14.88 -6.88
CA GLN A 75 18.46 15.76 -6.38
C GLN A 75 17.86 17.05 -5.81
N LYS A 76 18.53 17.65 -4.83
CA LYS A 76 18.03 18.85 -4.13
C LYS A 76 17.56 19.91 -5.13
N ASP A 77 16.35 20.41 -4.89
CA ASP A 77 15.76 21.54 -5.61
C ASP A 77 15.56 21.27 -7.13
N LYS A 78 15.31 20.00 -7.49
CA LYS A 78 14.90 19.56 -8.83
C LYS A 78 13.53 18.89 -8.78
N GLN A 79 12.87 18.81 -9.93
CA GLN A 79 11.67 17.99 -10.11
C GLN A 79 12.04 16.72 -10.87
N LEU A 80 11.64 15.56 -10.34
CA LEU A 80 11.70 14.27 -11.03
C LEU A 80 10.30 13.69 -11.12
N ARG A 81 10.06 13.00 -12.21
CA ARG A 81 8.81 12.37 -12.58
C ARG A 81 9.22 10.94 -12.99
N VAL A 82 8.59 9.85 -12.50
CA VAL A 82 8.80 8.45 -12.96
C VAL A 82 7.48 7.69 -13.21
N TYR A 83 7.22 7.16 -14.40
CA TYR A 83 6.01 6.43 -14.85
C TYR A 83 6.34 4.93 -14.78
N LEU A 84 5.34 4.07 -14.81
CA LEU A 84 5.46 2.78 -15.46
C LEU A 84 4.71 2.83 -16.80
N TRP A 85 5.23 2.14 -17.82
CA TRP A 85 4.57 1.96 -19.11
C TRP A 85 4.50 0.48 -19.43
N LYS A 86 3.37 0.03 -20.00
CA LYS A 86 3.17 -1.29 -20.62
C LYS A 86 2.95 -1.09 -22.11
N ASN A 87 3.74 -1.72 -22.98
CA ASN A 87 3.59 -1.69 -24.45
C ASN A 87 3.39 -0.28 -25.04
N LYS A 88 4.20 0.70 -24.61
CA LYS A 88 4.10 2.14 -24.98
C LYS A 88 2.82 2.86 -24.50
N LYS A 89 1.98 2.25 -23.67
CA LYS A 89 0.89 2.92 -22.92
C LYS A 89 1.36 3.22 -21.49
N ARG A 90 1.14 4.44 -20.99
CA ARG A 90 1.40 4.81 -19.58
C ARG A 90 0.42 4.05 -18.67
N THR A 91 0.86 3.60 -17.49
CA THR A 91 0.02 2.85 -16.55
C THR A 91 -0.10 3.55 -15.18
N VAL A 92 0.98 3.61 -14.40
CA VAL A 92 1.04 4.30 -13.09
C VAL A 92 2.26 5.22 -13.02
N ALA A 93 2.45 5.93 -11.91
CA ALA A 93 3.41 7.02 -11.87
C ALA A 93 3.81 7.52 -10.46
N ILE A 94 4.93 8.24 -10.42
CA ILE A 94 5.74 8.73 -9.29
C ILE A 94 6.17 10.16 -9.60
N TYR A 95 6.24 11.05 -8.62
CA TYR A 95 6.94 12.34 -8.75
C TYR A 95 7.60 12.69 -7.42
N ALA A 96 8.67 13.46 -7.52
CA ALA A 96 9.42 14.02 -6.41
C ALA A 96 9.77 15.46 -6.80
N GLY A 97 9.61 16.39 -5.85
CA GLY A 97 9.54 17.82 -6.14
C GLY A 97 10.70 18.66 -5.60
N TYR A 98 10.54 19.96 -5.82
CA TYR A 98 11.19 21.05 -5.10
C TYR A 98 10.31 21.44 -3.88
N PRO A 99 10.88 21.91 -2.75
CA PRO A 99 12.30 22.01 -2.44
C PRO A 99 12.89 20.73 -1.83
N GLY A 100 14.21 20.66 -1.71
CA GLY A 100 14.90 19.58 -1.01
C GLY A 100 15.05 18.28 -1.82
N TYR A 101 15.44 17.21 -1.11
CA TYR A 101 15.45 15.84 -1.64
C TYR A 101 14.10 15.21 -1.33
N ASN A 102 13.38 14.77 -2.36
CA ASN A 102 12.09 14.09 -2.23
C ASN A 102 12.19 12.69 -2.85
N THR A 103 11.57 11.70 -2.20
CA THR A 103 11.47 10.31 -2.70
C THR A 103 10.04 10.01 -3.11
N GLY A 104 9.87 9.26 -4.18
CA GLY A 104 8.60 8.69 -4.57
C GLY A 104 8.75 7.25 -5.05
N THR A 105 7.66 6.48 -4.95
CA THR A 105 7.62 5.04 -5.22
C THR A 105 6.40 4.69 -6.07
N LEU A 106 6.46 3.62 -6.85
CA LEU A 106 5.29 2.93 -7.38
C LEU A 106 5.35 1.46 -6.97
N ASN A 107 4.19 0.88 -6.69
CA ASN A 107 3.97 -0.56 -6.82
C ASN A 107 2.82 -0.76 -7.81
N MET A 108 2.94 -1.75 -8.70
CA MET A 108 1.90 -2.08 -9.66
C MET A 108 1.82 -3.58 -9.92
N ILE A 109 0.62 -4.12 -9.85
CA ILE A 109 0.31 -5.47 -10.32
C ILE A 109 -0.19 -5.35 -11.76
N LEU A 110 0.44 -6.08 -12.69
CA LEU A 110 0.05 -6.16 -14.10
C LEU A 110 -0.21 -7.61 -14.50
N ASP A 111 -1.34 -7.86 -15.12
CA ASP A 111 -1.51 -9.02 -16.01
C ASP A 111 -0.72 -8.76 -17.30
N LEU A 112 0.19 -9.65 -17.65
CA LEU A 112 1.07 -9.57 -18.83
C LEU A 112 0.88 -10.80 -19.71
N ALA A 113 0.87 -10.59 -21.02
CA ALA A 113 1.06 -11.62 -22.02
C ALA A 113 2.56 -11.78 -22.32
N LYS A 114 2.95 -12.97 -22.76
CA LYS A 114 4.33 -13.27 -23.21
C LYS A 114 4.80 -12.27 -24.27
N GLY A 115 5.95 -11.65 -24.01
CA GLY A 115 6.54 -10.62 -24.87
C GLY A 115 6.06 -9.19 -24.56
N ASP A 116 5.13 -8.99 -23.62
CA ASP A 116 4.76 -7.65 -23.14
C ASP A 116 5.98 -6.94 -22.54
N LYS A 117 6.14 -5.66 -22.88
CA LYS A 117 7.29 -4.84 -22.47
C LYS A 117 6.89 -3.80 -21.44
N VAL A 118 7.60 -3.81 -20.31
CA VAL A 118 7.40 -2.91 -19.18
C VAL A 118 8.65 -2.05 -18.98
N LEU A 119 8.48 -0.74 -18.81
CA LEU A 119 9.60 0.23 -18.69
C LEU A 119 9.23 1.44 -17.83
N SER A 120 10.23 2.13 -17.27
CA SER A 120 10.05 3.21 -16.29
C SER A 120 10.28 4.63 -16.89
N GLY A 121 9.44 5.63 -16.55
CA GLY A 121 9.20 6.91 -17.31
C GLY A 121 9.00 8.25 -16.52
N CYS A 122 7.79 8.90 -16.42
CA CYS A 122 7.50 10.24 -15.78
C CYS A 122 6.10 10.78 -15.09
N GLY A 123 5.59 10.44 -13.85
CA GLY A 123 4.71 11.35 -12.93
C GLY A 123 3.24 11.04 -12.43
N VAL A 124 2.74 10.97 -11.16
CA VAL A 124 2.88 11.66 -9.80
C VAL A 124 2.22 10.87 -8.60
N TYR A 125 2.36 11.23 -7.28
CA TYR A 125 2.00 10.45 -6.02
C TYR A 125 1.29 11.25 -4.86
N ASP A 126 0.25 10.69 -4.21
CA ASP A 126 0.01 10.61 -2.73
C ASP A 126 -1.03 9.47 -2.43
N GLY A 127 -1.10 8.91 -1.21
CA GLY A 127 -2.15 7.93 -0.85
C GLY A 127 -1.84 6.96 0.30
N THR A 128 -2.68 5.92 0.42
CA THR A 128 -2.56 4.78 1.37
C THR A 128 -1.20 4.08 1.25
N GLU A 129 -0.68 3.53 2.36
CA GLU A 129 0.49 2.64 2.29
C GLU A 129 0.17 1.47 1.33
N VAL A 130 1.06 1.27 0.36
CA VAL A 130 0.77 0.52 -0.86
C VAL A 130 1.00 -0.98 -0.68
N HIS A 131 1.83 -1.40 0.28
CA HIS A 131 1.93 -2.79 0.70
C HIS A 131 0.71 -3.17 1.56
N GLU A 132 0.20 -2.28 2.43
CA GLU A 132 -1.06 -2.48 3.15
C GLU A 132 -2.25 -2.60 2.20
N ALA A 133 -2.40 -1.67 1.27
CA ALA A 133 -3.45 -1.72 0.25
C ALA A 133 -3.37 -3.01 -0.59
N SER A 134 -2.16 -3.42 -0.98
CA SER A 134 -1.94 -4.68 -1.71
C SER A 134 -2.31 -5.91 -0.86
N ALA A 135 -1.93 -5.94 0.43
CA ALA A 135 -2.26 -7.01 1.35
C ALA A 135 -3.79 -7.13 1.57
N ILE A 136 -4.48 -6.00 1.78
CA ILE A 136 -5.94 -5.94 1.90
C ILE A 136 -6.60 -6.55 0.66
N LEU A 137 -6.19 -6.15 -0.55
CA LEU A 137 -6.77 -6.65 -1.80
C LEU A 137 -6.47 -8.13 -2.04
N VAL A 138 -5.27 -8.59 -1.75
CA VAL A 138 -4.90 -10.02 -1.82
C VAL A 138 -5.77 -10.85 -0.88
N HIS A 139 -6.01 -10.39 0.35
CA HIS A 139 -6.84 -11.12 1.32
C HIS A 139 -8.36 -11.04 1.02
N LEU A 140 -8.86 -9.92 0.48
CA LEU A 140 -10.24 -9.80 -0.02
C LEU A 140 -10.48 -10.76 -1.20
N SER A 141 -9.56 -10.78 -2.16
CA SER A 141 -9.58 -11.67 -3.33
C SER A 141 -9.53 -13.15 -2.94
N ARG A 142 -8.65 -13.53 -1.99
CA ARG A 142 -8.60 -14.88 -1.39
C ARG A 142 -9.94 -15.32 -0.77
N ASN A 143 -10.68 -14.38 -0.18
CA ASN A 143 -12.00 -14.64 0.40
C ASN A 143 -13.15 -14.50 -0.62
N LYS A 144 -12.87 -14.23 -1.90
CA LYS A 144 -13.86 -14.02 -2.98
C LYS A 144 -14.84 -12.86 -2.72
N ALA A 145 -14.36 -11.80 -2.06
CA ALA A 145 -15.15 -10.59 -1.86
C ALA A 145 -15.12 -9.71 -3.13
N ASP A 146 -16.29 -9.24 -3.58
CA ASP A 146 -16.38 -8.20 -4.61
C ASP A 146 -15.91 -6.86 -4.04
N VAL A 147 -14.86 -6.29 -4.62
CA VAL A 147 -14.22 -5.06 -4.13
C VAL A 147 -14.67 -3.86 -4.95
N SER A 148 -15.35 -2.91 -4.30
CA SER A 148 -15.57 -1.56 -4.84
C SER A 148 -14.64 -0.58 -4.13
N MET A 149 -13.81 0.12 -4.90
CA MET A 149 -12.98 1.23 -4.40
C MET A 149 -13.73 2.54 -4.61
N PHE A 150 -13.73 3.41 -3.60
CA PHE A 150 -14.39 4.71 -3.65
C PHE A 150 -13.37 5.82 -3.42
N ALA A 151 -13.45 6.87 -4.23
CA ALA A 151 -12.79 8.16 -4.01
C ALA A 151 -13.89 9.26 -4.04
N PRO A 152 -13.71 10.40 -3.34
CA PRO A 152 -14.68 11.49 -3.39
C PRO A 152 -14.78 12.09 -4.81
N ASP A 153 -15.99 12.06 -5.37
CA ASP A 153 -16.30 12.55 -6.73
C ASP A 153 -16.70 14.04 -6.72
N ILE A 154 -15.83 14.88 -6.13
CA ILE A 154 -16.00 16.35 -6.04
C ILE A 154 -14.65 17.08 -6.19
N GLU A 155 -14.68 18.32 -6.65
CA GLU A 155 -13.47 19.18 -6.71
C GLU A 155 -12.89 19.44 -5.30
N GLN A 156 -11.69 18.91 -5.06
CA GLN A 156 -10.97 19.02 -3.78
C GLN A 156 -10.30 20.40 -3.64
N MET A 157 -11.04 21.45 -3.31
CA MET A 157 -10.49 22.81 -3.20
C MET A 157 -9.51 23.00 -2.03
N HIS A 158 -8.21 22.98 -2.35
CA HIS A 158 -7.09 23.36 -1.49
C HIS A 158 -6.88 22.50 -0.23
N ALA A 159 -6.62 21.20 -0.45
CA ALA A 159 -5.76 20.43 0.45
C ALA A 159 -4.31 20.46 -0.06
N ILE A 160 -3.44 21.24 0.61
CA ILE A 160 -1.99 20.95 0.70
C ILE A 160 -1.52 21.42 2.07
N ASP A 161 -1.01 20.50 2.89
CA ASP A 161 0.24 20.71 3.65
C ASP A 161 0.96 19.41 4.01
N HIS A 162 1.51 18.77 2.98
CA HIS A 162 2.67 17.88 3.07
C HIS A 162 3.73 18.31 2.04
N THR A 163 3.67 19.58 1.60
CA THR A 163 4.19 20.04 0.29
C THR A 163 4.33 21.57 0.26
N LYS A 164 4.72 22.15 1.40
CA LYS A 164 4.65 23.57 1.77
C LYS A 164 5.85 23.86 2.71
N GLY A 165 5.82 24.41 3.93
CA GLY A 165 4.90 25.40 4.52
C GLY A 165 4.69 26.55 3.54
N GLU A 166 3.51 27.12 3.31
CA GLU A 166 2.27 27.18 4.11
C GLU A 166 1.04 27.31 3.15
N PRO A 167 -0.24 27.27 3.59
CA PRO A 167 -0.91 26.42 4.58
C PRO A 167 -2.24 25.81 4.04
N MET A 168 -2.89 24.82 4.67
CA MET A 168 -4.20 24.27 4.22
C MET A 168 -5.41 25.19 4.52
N PRO A 169 -6.34 25.37 3.55
CA PRO A 169 -7.74 25.71 3.85
C PRO A 169 -8.63 24.53 4.29
N THR A 170 -8.75 23.44 3.52
CA THR A 170 -9.39 22.15 3.92
C THR A 170 -9.41 21.16 2.75
N ASN A 171 -9.08 19.86 2.98
CA ASN A 171 -9.99 18.71 2.72
C ASN A 171 -9.37 17.34 3.10
N ARG A 172 -8.59 17.22 4.19
CA ARG A 172 -8.00 15.94 4.65
C ARG A 172 -7.99 15.84 6.18
N SER A 173 -7.77 14.63 6.70
CA SER A 173 -7.40 14.44 8.11
C SER A 173 -6.03 15.07 8.36
N ASN A 174 -5.91 15.89 9.40
CA ASN A 174 -4.67 16.59 9.77
C ASN A 174 -4.05 16.08 11.09
N PHE A 175 -4.32 14.83 11.47
CA PHE A 175 -3.79 14.20 12.70
C PHE A 175 -2.28 14.36 12.89
N ALA A 176 -1.49 14.30 11.81
CA ALA A 176 -0.03 14.45 11.86
C ALA A 176 0.46 15.84 12.33
N VAL A 177 -0.44 16.84 12.42
CA VAL A 177 -0.15 18.19 12.91
C VAL A 177 -0.97 18.50 14.17
N ASP A 178 -2.29 18.25 14.13
CA ASP A 178 -3.22 18.64 15.20
C ASP A 178 -3.39 17.57 16.31
N GLY A 179 -2.89 16.35 16.09
CA GLY A 179 -3.09 15.22 17.02
C GLY A 179 -4.57 14.97 17.31
N ALA A 180 -4.93 14.86 18.60
CA ALA A 180 -6.33 14.69 19.03
C ALA A 180 -7.28 15.84 18.61
N ASN A 181 -6.74 17.04 18.35
CA ASN A 181 -7.53 18.18 17.89
C ASN A 181 -7.90 18.11 16.40
N MET A 182 -7.43 17.08 15.68
CA MET A 182 -7.66 16.85 14.25
C MET A 182 -9.08 17.13 13.77
N LYS A 183 -9.17 17.65 12.55
CA LYS A 183 -10.37 17.64 11.70
C LYS A 183 -10.28 16.43 10.76
N VAL A 184 -11.42 16.01 10.23
CA VAL A 184 -11.49 14.97 9.18
C VAL A 184 -12.01 15.62 7.89
N ASN A 185 -11.70 15.01 6.74
CA ASN A 185 -12.36 15.34 5.47
C ASN A 185 -13.86 15.02 5.58
N SER A 186 -14.73 15.89 5.07
CA SER A 186 -16.19 15.75 5.19
C SER A 186 -16.76 14.51 4.50
N ASP A 187 -16.20 14.06 3.38
CA ASP A 187 -16.60 12.80 2.73
C ASP A 187 -16.14 11.56 3.50
N VAL A 188 -14.92 11.56 4.03
CA VAL A 188 -14.38 10.48 4.87
C VAL A 188 -15.19 10.38 6.17
N GLU A 189 -15.50 11.52 6.80
CA GLU A 189 -16.40 11.58 7.95
C GLU A 189 -17.79 11.06 7.61
N ARG A 190 -18.39 11.55 6.53
CA ARG A 190 -19.71 11.12 6.05
C ARG A 190 -19.75 9.62 5.78
N ILE A 191 -18.76 9.06 5.08
CA ILE A 191 -18.70 7.61 4.75
C ILE A 191 -18.54 6.78 6.03
N ILE A 192 -17.64 7.15 6.95
CA ILE A 192 -17.46 6.44 8.22
C ILE A 192 -18.76 6.47 9.05
N GLN A 193 -19.41 7.63 9.14
CA GLN A 193 -20.69 7.77 9.84
C GLN A 193 -21.84 7.03 9.14
N GLU A 194 -21.92 7.02 7.80
CA GLU A 194 -22.93 6.26 7.04
C GLU A 194 -22.76 4.75 7.24
N PHE A 195 -21.52 4.26 7.30
CA PHE A 195 -21.24 2.85 7.60
C PHE A 195 -21.61 2.50 9.04
N HIS A 196 -21.18 3.30 10.02
CA HIS A 196 -21.48 3.08 11.44
C HIS A 196 -22.99 3.14 11.74
N LYS A 197 -23.68 4.20 11.29
CA LYS A 197 -25.15 4.33 11.41
C LYS A 197 -25.89 3.20 10.68
N GLY A 198 -25.33 2.70 9.58
CA GLY A 198 -25.83 1.56 8.82
C GLY A 198 -25.47 0.18 9.42
N ASN A 199 -24.80 0.11 10.57
CA ASN A 199 -24.25 -1.12 11.16
C ASN A 199 -23.39 -1.96 10.18
N LYS A 200 -22.71 -1.29 9.25
CA LYS A 200 -21.77 -1.92 8.31
C LYS A 200 -20.40 -2.05 8.98
N PRO A 201 -19.70 -3.20 8.85
CA PRO A 201 -18.37 -3.35 9.44
C PRO A 201 -17.35 -2.39 8.84
N ILE A 202 -16.43 -1.90 9.68
CA ILE A 202 -15.37 -0.95 9.30
C ILE A 202 -14.01 -1.61 9.60
N GLY A 203 -13.09 -1.61 8.65
CA GLY A 203 -11.71 -2.09 8.82
C GLY A 203 -10.71 -0.94 8.68
N LEU A 204 -9.82 -0.75 9.66
CA LEU A 204 -8.80 0.31 9.66
C LEU A 204 -7.44 -0.24 10.12
N CYS A 205 -6.41 -0.11 9.30
CA CYS A 205 -5.04 -0.51 9.62
C CYS A 205 -4.13 0.70 9.90
N CYS A 206 -2.99 0.44 10.54
CA CYS A 206 -1.92 1.42 10.71
C CYS A 206 -2.37 2.63 11.53
N ILE A 207 -2.17 3.85 11.01
CA ILE A 207 -2.63 5.09 11.64
C ILE A 207 -4.13 5.38 11.41
N ALA A 208 -4.80 4.72 10.46
CA ALA A 208 -6.19 4.99 10.12
C ALA A 208 -7.22 4.85 11.28
N PRO A 209 -7.03 4.02 12.32
CA PRO A 209 -7.91 3.96 13.50
C PRO A 209 -8.15 5.29 14.23
N VAL A 210 -7.28 6.29 14.08
CA VAL A 210 -7.52 7.65 14.63
C VAL A 210 -8.78 8.30 14.03
N LEU A 211 -9.18 7.91 12.82
CA LEU A 211 -10.42 8.37 12.17
C LEU A 211 -11.65 7.85 12.91
N ALA A 212 -11.67 6.56 13.30
CA ALA A 212 -12.75 6.00 14.12
C ALA A 212 -12.75 6.66 15.51
N ALA A 213 -11.58 6.77 16.14
CA ALA A 213 -11.43 7.38 17.46
C ALA A 213 -11.94 8.84 17.52
N LYS A 214 -11.83 9.61 16.42
CA LYS A 214 -12.34 10.98 16.33
C LYS A 214 -13.86 11.04 16.10
N LEU A 215 -14.43 10.08 15.36
CA LEU A 215 -15.78 10.16 14.80
C LEU A 215 -16.82 9.26 15.49
N ILE A 216 -16.38 8.27 16.27
CA ILE A 216 -17.23 7.26 16.90
C ILE A 216 -16.92 7.23 18.40
N HIS A 217 -17.62 8.06 19.17
CA HIS A 217 -17.38 8.21 20.62
C HIS A 217 -17.52 6.89 21.38
N GLY A 218 -16.52 6.57 22.21
CA GLY A 218 -16.49 5.33 22.98
C GLY A 218 -16.36 4.07 22.12
N CYS A 219 -15.69 4.15 20.97
CA CYS A 219 -15.19 2.98 20.25
C CYS A 219 -13.88 2.44 20.83
N GLU A 220 -13.57 1.20 20.52
CA GLU A 220 -12.31 0.54 20.86
C GLU A 220 -11.46 0.29 19.61
N VAL A 221 -10.17 0.63 19.67
CA VAL A 221 -9.25 0.49 18.52
C VAL A 221 -7.84 0.10 18.97
N THR A 222 -7.07 -0.56 18.11
CA THR A 222 -5.63 -0.72 18.27
C THR A 222 -4.86 0.08 17.22
N VAL A 223 -3.69 0.59 17.62
CA VAL A 223 -2.61 1.00 16.71
C VAL A 223 -1.29 0.31 17.07
N GLY A 224 -1.35 -0.78 17.86
CA GLY A 224 -0.17 -1.49 18.35
C GLY A 224 0.03 -1.36 19.86
N SER A 225 1.22 -0.94 20.25
CA SER A 225 1.59 -0.65 21.65
C SER A 225 1.34 0.81 22.03
N ASP A 226 1.06 1.02 23.32
CA ASP A 226 1.05 2.32 24.01
C ASP A 226 2.45 2.70 24.58
N GLN A 227 3.43 1.81 24.46
CA GLN A 227 4.80 1.96 24.97
C GLN A 227 5.83 1.66 23.87
N GLU A 228 6.92 2.44 23.83
CA GLU A 228 8.08 2.18 22.97
C GLU A 228 8.87 0.96 23.48
N GLU A 229 9.02 -0.07 22.65
CA GLU A 229 9.74 -1.30 22.99
C GLU A 229 11.00 -1.43 22.12
N GLY A 230 12.09 -0.74 22.50
CA GLY A 230 13.39 -0.86 21.83
C GLY A 230 13.41 -0.48 20.34
N GLY A 231 12.50 0.40 19.92
CA GLY A 231 12.29 0.79 18.52
C GLY A 231 11.22 0.01 17.77
N LYS A 232 10.64 -1.07 18.34
CA LYS A 232 9.55 -1.84 17.70
C LYS A 232 8.29 -0.99 17.43
N TRP A 233 8.01 0.01 18.27
CA TRP A 233 6.79 0.82 18.24
C TRP A 233 7.09 2.32 18.18
N PRO A 234 7.60 2.86 17.05
CA PRO A 234 8.06 4.25 16.94
C PRO A 234 6.93 5.29 17.04
N TYR A 235 5.66 4.87 17.01
CA TYR A 235 4.49 5.75 17.04
C TYR A 235 3.58 5.53 18.27
N ALA A 236 4.09 4.92 19.34
CA ALA A 236 3.34 4.53 20.54
C ALA A 236 2.49 5.66 21.17
N GLY A 237 2.96 6.91 21.12
CA GLY A 237 2.23 8.10 21.60
C GLY A 237 0.84 8.32 20.95
N THR A 238 0.57 7.68 19.82
CA THR A 238 -0.76 7.67 19.17
C THR A 238 -1.86 7.14 20.09
N ALA A 239 -1.56 6.18 20.98
CA ALA A 239 -2.50 5.64 21.96
C ALA A 239 -3.07 6.71 22.92
N ALA A 240 -2.24 7.68 23.32
CA ALA A 240 -2.68 8.80 24.16
C ALA A 240 -3.61 9.75 23.40
N ALA A 241 -3.37 9.99 22.10
CA ALA A 241 -4.24 10.82 21.27
C ALA A 241 -5.62 10.15 21.05
N ILE A 242 -5.65 8.83 20.82
CA ILE A 242 -6.91 8.03 20.76
C ILE A 242 -7.71 8.20 22.05
N THR A 243 -7.04 8.05 23.20
CA THR A 243 -7.66 8.22 24.53
C THR A 243 -8.20 9.64 24.73
N THR A 244 -7.47 10.66 24.27
CA THR A 244 -7.86 12.09 24.34
C THR A 244 -9.09 12.40 23.47
N MET A 245 -9.34 11.64 22.39
CA MET A 245 -10.53 11.79 21.55
C MET A 245 -11.78 11.09 22.11
N GLY A 246 -11.67 10.39 23.25
CA GLY A 246 -12.79 9.69 23.88
C GLY A 246 -13.03 8.28 23.33
N ALA A 247 -12.00 7.64 22.76
CA ALA A 247 -11.98 6.25 22.37
C ALA A 247 -11.00 5.44 23.24
N SER A 248 -11.13 4.12 23.27
CA SER A 248 -10.25 3.23 24.03
C SER A 248 -9.16 2.65 23.14
N HIS A 249 -7.88 2.87 23.50
CA HIS A 249 -6.78 2.14 22.88
C HIS A 249 -6.63 0.74 23.50
N GLN A 250 -6.49 -0.27 22.65
CA GLN A 250 -6.33 -1.67 23.04
C GLN A 250 -4.99 -2.19 22.53
N LYS A 251 -4.08 -2.57 23.43
CA LYS A 251 -2.75 -3.07 23.04
C LYS A 251 -2.86 -4.40 22.29
N LYS A 252 -2.24 -4.48 21.12
CA LYS A 252 -2.14 -5.69 20.27
C LYS A 252 -0.75 -5.78 19.68
N ASP A 253 -0.28 -6.99 19.43
CA ASP A 253 0.92 -7.18 18.62
C ASP A 253 0.59 -7.03 17.12
N VAL A 254 1.60 -6.82 16.29
CA VAL A 254 1.50 -6.55 14.85
C VAL A 254 0.77 -7.62 14.05
N THR A 255 0.90 -8.89 14.43
CA THR A 255 0.17 -9.98 13.77
C THR A 255 -1.30 -10.06 14.19
N ASP A 256 -1.76 -9.29 15.17
CA ASP A 256 -3.09 -9.40 15.78
C ASP A 256 -4.04 -8.24 15.43
N VAL A 257 -5.27 -8.36 15.92
CA VAL A 257 -6.36 -7.40 15.68
C VAL A 257 -7.09 -7.05 16.97
N HIS A 258 -7.67 -5.85 17.01
CA HIS A 258 -8.79 -5.56 17.90
C HIS A 258 -10.12 -5.61 17.16
N VAL A 259 -11.18 -6.03 17.85
CA VAL A 259 -12.55 -6.08 17.34
C VAL A 259 -13.45 -5.39 18.36
N ASP A 260 -13.96 -4.22 18.00
CA ASP A 260 -15.06 -3.57 18.68
C ASP A 260 -16.36 -4.15 18.11
N GLU A 261 -16.89 -5.19 18.76
CA GLU A 261 -18.14 -5.86 18.34
C GLU A 261 -19.37 -4.93 18.45
N LYS A 262 -19.32 -3.93 19.33
CA LYS A 262 -20.42 -2.98 19.57
C LYS A 262 -20.55 -1.96 18.43
N ASN A 263 -19.44 -1.44 17.93
CA ASN A 263 -19.39 -0.50 16.80
C ASN A 263 -19.06 -1.19 15.46
N ARG A 264 -18.79 -2.50 15.48
CA ARG A 264 -18.42 -3.37 14.35
C ARG A 264 -17.15 -2.90 13.61
N ILE A 265 -16.15 -2.47 14.39
CA ILE A 265 -14.86 -1.98 13.89
C ILE A 265 -13.78 -3.02 14.14
N ILE A 266 -13.00 -3.37 13.12
CA ILE A 266 -11.79 -4.21 13.24
C ILE A 266 -10.57 -3.34 12.94
N THR A 267 -9.54 -3.43 13.79
CA THR A 267 -8.30 -2.66 13.64
C THR A 267 -7.05 -3.52 13.80
N THR A 268 -5.96 -3.16 13.14
CA THR A 268 -4.66 -3.88 13.21
C THR A 268 -3.47 -2.92 13.11
N PRO A 269 -2.34 -3.17 13.78
CA PRO A 269 -1.25 -2.20 13.85
C PRO A 269 -0.49 -1.98 12.54
N ALA A 270 -0.34 -3.01 11.70
CA ALA A 270 0.41 -2.97 10.44
C ALA A 270 1.78 -2.24 10.58
N TYR A 271 2.10 -1.26 9.73
CA TYR A 271 3.38 -0.52 9.77
C TYR A 271 3.53 0.46 10.96
N MET A 272 2.61 0.47 11.93
CA MET A 272 2.90 1.08 13.24
C MET A 272 3.97 0.28 14.04
N CYS A 273 4.28 -0.94 13.58
CA CYS A 273 5.34 -1.80 14.11
C CYS A 273 6.51 -1.92 13.14
N GLU A 274 7.74 -1.73 13.64
CA GLU A 274 8.96 -2.14 12.96
C GLU A 274 9.16 -3.66 13.12
N THR A 275 8.88 -4.43 12.06
CA THR A 275 9.03 -5.90 12.05
C THR A 275 9.21 -6.46 10.63
N ALA A 276 9.31 -7.78 10.50
CA ALA A 276 9.34 -8.49 9.22
C ALA A 276 8.01 -8.37 8.45
N LEU A 277 8.11 -8.04 7.16
CA LEU A 277 6.99 -7.79 6.23
C LEU A 277 5.83 -8.80 6.29
N HIS A 278 6.10 -10.08 6.52
CA HIS A 278 5.09 -11.12 6.54
C HIS A 278 4.15 -11.01 7.76
N GLU A 279 4.64 -10.59 8.92
CA GLU A 279 3.84 -10.40 10.13
C GLU A 279 2.77 -9.32 9.96
N ILE A 280 3.14 -8.23 9.28
CA ILE A 280 2.24 -7.14 8.87
C ILE A 280 1.16 -7.66 7.92
N PHE A 281 1.55 -8.47 6.93
CA PHE A 281 0.62 -9.09 5.97
C PHE A 281 -0.35 -10.06 6.66
N ASP A 282 0.09 -10.79 7.68
CA ASP A 282 -0.76 -11.72 8.44
C ASP A 282 -1.75 -10.99 9.37
N GLY A 283 -1.33 -9.90 10.03
CA GLY A 283 -2.23 -9.03 10.80
C GLY A 283 -3.33 -8.40 9.95
N ILE A 284 -2.98 -7.89 8.77
CA ILE A 284 -3.93 -7.40 7.77
C ILE A 284 -4.85 -8.52 7.25
N GLY A 285 -4.33 -9.75 7.12
CA GLY A 285 -5.12 -10.93 6.78
C GLY A 285 -6.17 -11.28 7.84
N LYS A 286 -5.80 -11.23 9.13
CA LYS A 286 -6.75 -11.34 10.24
C LYS A 286 -7.78 -10.21 10.22
N MET A 287 -7.38 -8.96 9.93
CA MET A 287 -8.30 -7.81 9.85
C MET A 287 -9.38 -8.02 8.77
N VAL A 288 -8.97 -8.31 7.53
CA VAL A 288 -9.91 -8.57 6.42
C VAL A 288 -10.82 -9.75 6.73
N THR A 289 -10.28 -10.82 7.31
CA THR A 289 -11.07 -11.99 7.73
C THR A 289 -12.05 -11.67 8.86
N GLY A 290 -11.74 -10.70 9.73
CA GLY A 290 -12.66 -10.17 10.75
C GLY A 290 -13.81 -9.37 10.14
N VAL A 291 -13.50 -8.40 9.27
CA VAL A 291 -14.50 -7.60 8.53
C VAL A 291 -15.49 -8.52 7.80
N LEU A 292 -15.01 -9.52 7.06
CA LEU A 292 -15.83 -10.48 6.30
C LEU A 292 -16.58 -11.52 7.15
N LYS A 293 -16.35 -11.57 8.47
CA LYS A 293 -17.20 -12.31 9.42
C LYS A 293 -18.36 -11.46 9.89
N LEU A 294 -18.14 -10.16 10.15
CA LEU A 294 -19.20 -9.25 10.61
C LEU A 294 -20.17 -8.83 9.51
N THR A 295 -19.85 -9.04 8.22
CA THR A 295 -20.77 -8.81 7.08
C THR A 295 -21.81 -9.92 6.89
N LYS A 296 -21.92 -10.88 7.81
CA LYS A 296 -22.85 -12.02 7.77
C LYS A 296 -23.87 -11.93 8.90
#